data_AF-A0A1I1R672-F1
#
_entry.id   AF-A0A1I1R672-F1
#
_cell.length_a   1.000
_cell.length_b   1.000
_cell.length_c   1.000
_cell.angle_alpha   90.00
_cell.angle_beta   90.00
_cell.angle_gamma   90.00
#
_symmetry.space_group_name_H-M   'P 1'
#
loop_
_entity.id
_entity.type
_entity.pdbx_description
1 polymer ?
#
loop_
_entity_poly.entity_id
_entity_poly.type
_entity_poly.pdbx_seq_one_letter_code
_entity_poly.pdbx_strand_id
1 'polypeptide(L)'
;MHEPIEHAAGRSDEGPEAHEPHLDCPLAEDPETGRPDGVPVDGVSVPGGSITTVAGTLVLSGDVGTDLCLAFRAADRRLDGVDCIDGRRVSFLGSPGLSLLAEVARVRGTGVPLWASRAALRPLRLSGLDRLFDVRPVG
;
A
#
# COMPACT_ATOMS: atom_id res chain seq x y z
N MET A 1 -0.02 65.22 14.94
CA MET A 1 0.91 65.38 13.81
C MET A 1 0.62 64.24 12.85
N HIS A 2 0.07 64.58 11.69
CA HIS A 2 -0.54 63.66 10.73
C HIS A 2 0.26 63.68 9.40
N GLU A 3 0.52 62.48 8.87
CA GLU A 3 0.86 62.10 7.48
C GLU A 3 2.27 62.39 6.91
N PRO A 4 2.76 61.66 5.86
CA PRO A 4 2.07 60.66 5.03
C PRO A 4 2.77 59.28 4.83
N ILE A 5 1.97 58.33 4.32
CA ILE A 5 2.37 57.00 3.83
C ILE A 5 2.58 57.10 2.31
N GLU A 6 3.77 56.77 1.82
CA GLU A 6 4.05 56.70 0.38
C GLU A 6 3.51 55.41 -0.23
N HIS A 7 2.49 55.57 -1.08
CA HIS A 7 2.07 54.61 -2.08
C HIS A 7 3.02 54.67 -3.28
N ALA A 8 3.63 53.54 -3.65
CA ALA A 8 4.19 53.34 -4.98
C ALA A 8 3.55 52.10 -5.61
N ALA A 9 2.73 52.36 -6.63
CA ALA A 9 2.09 51.39 -7.48
C ALA A 9 3.09 50.82 -8.50
N GLY A 10 3.07 49.50 -8.68
CA GLY A 10 3.62 48.82 -9.84
C GLY A 10 2.62 47.75 -10.27
N ARG A 11 1.93 48.00 -11.39
CA ARG A 11 1.04 47.06 -12.08
C ARG A 11 1.45 46.98 -13.55
N SER A 12 1.03 45.87 -14.16
CA SER A 12 1.12 45.48 -15.58
C SER A 12 2.44 44.75 -15.90
N ASP A 13 2.47 43.64 -16.64
CA ASP A 13 1.41 43.01 -17.42
C ASP A 13 1.81 41.57 -17.79
N GLU A 14 0.77 40.75 -17.91
CA GLU A 14 0.57 39.53 -18.69
C GLU A 14 1.71 38.93 -19.53
N GLY A 15 1.91 37.62 -19.31
CA GLY A 15 2.35 36.67 -20.32
C GLY A 15 1.89 35.26 -19.93
N PRO A 16 0.93 34.62 -20.63
CA PRO A 16 0.58 33.22 -20.42
C PRO A 16 1.38 32.37 -21.41
N GLU A 17 2.60 31.96 -21.04
CA GLU A 17 3.36 31.00 -21.84
C GLU A 17 3.11 29.57 -21.35
N ALA A 18 2.25 28.91 -22.13
CA ALA A 18 2.27 27.50 -22.51
C ALA A 18 2.61 26.46 -21.43
N HIS A 19 1.53 25.87 -20.94
CA HIS A 19 1.45 24.48 -20.50
C HIS A 19 2.01 23.53 -21.57
N GLU A 20 3.14 22.87 -21.31
CA GLU A 20 3.42 21.51 -21.80
C GLU A 20 4.29 20.77 -20.76
N PRO A 21 3.72 19.94 -19.86
CA PRO A 21 4.52 18.88 -19.26
C PRO A 21 4.79 17.85 -20.35
N HIS A 22 6.02 17.83 -20.87
CA HIS A 22 6.54 16.75 -21.70
C HIS A 22 6.53 15.46 -20.87
N LEU A 23 5.42 14.71 -20.96
CA LEU A 23 5.28 13.36 -20.43
C LEU A 23 6.05 12.40 -21.33
N ASP A 24 7.37 12.47 -21.28
CA ASP A 24 8.21 11.34 -21.68
C ASP A 24 8.25 10.36 -20.51
N CYS A 25 7.14 9.64 -20.32
CA CYS A 25 7.18 8.36 -19.66
C CYS A 25 7.59 7.32 -20.71
N PRO A 26 8.86 6.89 -20.78
CA PRO A 26 9.08 5.55 -21.31
C PRO A 26 8.30 4.61 -20.38
N LEU A 27 7.30 3.91 -20.92
CA LEU A 27 6.85 2.66 -20.33
C LEU A 27 8.11 1.82 -20.16
N ALA A 28 8.67 1.82 -18.95
CA ALA A 28 9.56 0.76 -18.55
C ALA A 28 8.67 -0.47 -18.48
N GLU A 29 8.72 -1.24 -19.56
CA GLU A 29 8.14 -2.56 -19.66
C GLU A 29 8.53 -3.32 -18.39
N ASP A 30 7.51 -3.79 -17.67
CA ASP A 30 7.66 -4.69 -16.55
C ASP A 30 8.64 -5.81 -16.97
N PRO A 31 9.78 -5.99 -16.28
CA PRO A 31 10.52 -7.22 -16.45
C PRO A 31 9.71 -8.30 -15.75
N GLU A 32 8.73 -8.88 -16.46
CA GLU A 32 8.13 -10.19 -16.18
C GLU A 32 9.24 -11.24 -16.24
N THR A 33 10.06 -11.23 -15.19
CA THR A 33 11.19 -12.14 -15.07
C THR A 33 10.66 -13.40 -14.42
N GLY A 34 10.15 -14.30 -15.26
CA GLY A 34 10.01 -15.73 -15.03
C GLY A 34 9.24 -16.13 -13.76
N ARG A 35 7.93 -16.32 -13.88
CA ARG A 35 7.14 -16.99 -12.85
C ARG A 35 6.63 -18.34 -13.40
N PRO A 36 6.94 -19.47 -12.75
CA PRO A 36 6.53 -20.79 -13.24
C PRO A 36 5.00 -20.96 -13.16
N ASP A 37 4.43 -21.40 -14.29
CA ASP A 37 3.16 -22.09 -14.54
C ASP A 37 1.97 -21.89 -13.60
N GLY A 38 0.95 -21.18 -14.11
CA GLY A 38 -0.45 -21.60 -14.00
C GLY A 38 -1.21 -21.35 -12.69
N VAL A 39 -0.57 -20.81 -11.64
CA VAL A 39 -1.29 -20.41 -10.42
C VAL A 39 -1.97 -19.06 -10.66
N PRO A 40 -3.30 -18.93 -10.48
CA PRO A 40 -3.96 -17.64 -10.57
C PRO A 40 -3.40 -16.70 -9.50
N VAL A 41 -2.73 -15.64 -9.95
CA VAL A 41 -2.28 -14.53 -9.11
C VAL A 41 -3.32 -13.44 -9.24
N ASP A 42 -4.01 -13.16 -8.14
CA ASP A 42 -4.99 -12.09 -8.11
C ASP A 42 -4.54 -10.97 -7.16
N GLY A 43 -4.53 -9.72 -7.59
CA GLY A 43 -4.03 -8.65 -6.72
C GLY A 43 -3.98 -7.26 -7.33
N VAL A 44 -3.39 -6.36 -6.55
CA VAL A 44 -3.21 -4.95 -6.88
C VAL A 44 -1.80 -4.52 -6.50
N SER A 45 -1.19 -3.70 -7.36
CA SER A 45 0.10 -3.06 -7.14
C SER A 45 -0.04 -1.56 -7.36
N VAL A 46 0.64 -0.78 -6.52
CA VAL A 46 0.81 0.66 -6.66
C VAL A 46 2.30 0.98 -6.54
N PRO A 47 2.77 2.17 -6.94
CA PRO A 47 4.14 2.58 -6.65
C PRO A 47 4.45 2.43 -5.16
N GLY A 48 5.42 1.58 -4.82
CA GLY A 48 5.86 1.35 -3.45
C GLY A 48 5.24 0.17 -2.71
N GLY A 49 4.26 -0.56 -3.26
CA GLY A 49 3.70 -1.74 -2.60
C GLY A 49 2.75 -2.60 -3.42
N SER A 50 2.47 -3.81 -2.94
CA SER A 50 1.49 -4.71 -3.55
C SER A 50 0.77 -5.60 -2.54
N ILE A 51 -0.46 -5.97 -2.89
CA ILE A 51 -1.29 -6.98 -2.22
C ILE A 51 -1.70 -7.99 -3.28
N THR A 52 -1.27 -9.24 -3.14
CA THR A 52 -1.63 -10.31 -4.07
C THR A 52 -2.09 -11.54 -3.30
N THR A 53 -2.95 -12.34 -3.90
CA THR A 53 -3.40 -13.63 -3.41
C THR A 53 -2.86 -14.70 -4.34
N VAL A 54 -2.11 -15.65 -3.79
CA VAL A 54 -1.50 -16.76 -4.53
C VAL A 54 -1.81 -18.05 -3.79
N ALA A 55 -2.62 -18.93 -4.38
CA ALA A 55 -3.00 -20.22 -3.79
C ALA A 55 -3.40 -20.12 -2.31
N GLY A 56 -4.30 -19.19 -1.98
CA GLY A 56 -4.78 -18.96 -0.61
C GLY A 56 -3.84 -18.18 0.30
N THR A 57 -2.66 -17.76 -0.19
CA THR A 57 -1.75 -16.90 0.57
C THR A 57 -1.94 -15.44 0.20
N LEU A 58 -2.27 -14.59 1.18
CA LEU A 58 -2.24 -13.14 1.00
C LEU A 58 -0.79 -12.65 1.15
N VAL A 59 -0.16 -12.32 0.03
CA VAL A 59 1.21 -11.80 -0.06
C VAL A 59 1.18 -10.28 -0.04
N LEU A 60 1.84 -9.70 0.95
CA LEU A 60 1.97 -8.27 1.19
C LEU A 60 3.43 -7.85 1.01
N SER A 61 3.65 -6.78 0.26
CA SER A 61 5.00 -6.23 0.09
C SER A 61 5.03 -4.71 -0.01
N GLY A 62 6.14 -4.12 0.42
CA GLY A 62 6.33 -2.67 0.41
C GLY A 62 5.50 -1.93 1.45
N ASP A 63 4.99 -0.76 1.07
CA ASP A 63 4.11 0.09 1.87
C ASP A 63 2.66 -0.44 1.79
N VAL A 64 2.18 -0.98 2.92
CA VAL A 64 0.78 -1.40 3.08
C VAL A 64 0.00 -0.32 3.82
N GLY A 65 -0.15 0.81 3.13
CA GLY A 65 -0.81 2.02 3.59
C GLY A 65 -2.18 2.26 2.95
N THR A 66 -2.65 3.51 3.03
CA THR A 66 -3.97 3.93 2.57
C THR A 66 -4.20 3.65 1.09
N ASP A 67 -3.30 4.12 0.22
CA ASP A 67 -3.52 4.08 -1.24
C ASP A 67 -3.61 2.65 -1.76
N LEU A 68 -2.71 1.77 -1.29
CA LEU A 68 -2.71 0.36 -1.66
C LEU A 68 -3.97 -0.37 -1.15
N CYS A 69 -4.39 -0.11 0.09
CA CYS A 69 -5.60 -0.73 0.63
C CYS A 69 -6.88 -0.24 -0.04
N LEU A 70 -6.94 1.05 -0.43
CA LEU A 70 -8.06 1.58 -1.21
C LEU A 70 -8.11 0.96 -2.59
N ALA A 71 -6.97 0.84 -3.28
CA ALA A 71 -6.90 0.20 -4.58
C ALA A 71 -7.32 -1.29 -4.52
N PHE A 72 -6.89 -2.01 -3.48
CA PHE A 72 -7.33 -3.39 -3.24
C PHE A 72 -8.85 -3.51 -3.05
N ARG A 73 -9.46 -2.63 -2.26
CA ARG A 73 -10.92 -2.61 -2.03
C ARG A 73 -11.69 -2.18 -3.29
N ALA A 74 -11.17 -1.22 -4.05
CA ALA A 74 -11.80 -0.77 -5.29
C ALA A 74 -11.84 -1.86 -6.36
N ALA A 75 -10.91 -2.81 -6.32
CA ALA A 75 -10.89 -3.98 -7.20
C ALA A 75 -11.82 -5.12 -6.75
N ASP A 76 -12.69 -4.91 -5.75
CA ASP A 76 -13.63 -5.87 -5.16
C ASP A 76 -12.98 -7.23 -4.80
N ARG A 77 -11.73 -7.17 -4.32
CA ARG A 77 -10.96 -8.36 -3.97
C ARG A 77 -11.44 -8.92 -2.63
N ARG A 78 -11.89 -10.17 -2.67
CA ARG A 78 -12.42 -10.86 -1.49
C ARG A 78 -11.31 -11.51 -0.67
N LEU A 79 -11.55 -11.64 0.62
CA LEU A 79 -10.66 -12.30 1.58
C LEU A 79 -11.09 -13.72 1.93
N ASP A 80 -12.24 -14.18 1.40
CA ASP A 80 -12.92 -15.43 1.77
C ASP A 80 -12.17 -16.73 1.38
N GLY A 81 -10.98 -16.60 0.79
CA GLY A 81 -10.09 -17.73 0.45
C GLY A 81 -8.65 -17.55 0.96
N VAL A 82 -8.42 -16.64 1.92
CA VAL A 82 -7.09 -16.42 2.50
C VAL A 82 -6.86 -17.36 3.67
N ASP A 83 -5.97 -18.33 3.48
CA ASP A 83 -5.58 -19.33 4.47
C ASP A 83 -4.40 -18.89 5.34
N CYS A 84 -3.52 -18.07 4.79
CA CYS A 84 -2.32 -17.56 5.45
C CYS A 84 -1.84 -16.25 4.84
N ILE A 85 -0.91 -15.58 5.54
CA ILE A 85 -0.42 -14.25 5.17
C ILE A 85 1.11 -14.25 5.12
N ASP A 86 1.67 -13.78 4.01
CA ASP A 86 3.10 -13.50 3.85
C ASP A 86 3.35 -11.99 3.79
N GLY A 87 3.76 -11.41 4.92
CA GLY A 87 4.17 -10.03 5.07
C GLY A 87 5.67 -9.85 5.27
N ARG A 88 6.51 -10.80 4.82
CA ARG A 88 7.98 -10.74 5.01
C ARG A 88 8.62 -9.56 4.29
N ARG A 89 8.02 -9.13 3.19
CA ARG A 89 8.51 -8.02 2.34
C ARG A 89 7.85 -6.69 2.64
N VAL A 90 7.06 -6.58 3.70
CA VAL A 90 6.43 -5.33 4.14
C VAL A 90 7.50 -4.41 4.74
N SER A 91 7.64 -3.20 4.21
CA SER A 91 8.53 -2.15 4.71
C SER A 91 7.80 -1.15 5.62
N PHE A 92 6.48 -1.01 5.46
CA PHE A 92 5.63 -0.18 6.30
C PHE A 92 4.21 -0.75 6.38
N LEU A 93 3.58 -0.69 7.55
CA LEU A 93 2.20 -1.15 7.78
C LEU A 93 1.40 -0.04 8.46
N GLY A 94 0.53 0.62 7.69
CA GLY A 94 -0.35 1.67 8.17
C GLY A 94 -1.61 1.13 8.86
N SER A 95 -2.43 2.02 9.42
CA SER A 95 -3.72 1.64 10.00
C SER A 95 -4.70 0.97 9.02
N PRO A 96 -4.73 1.32 7.70
CA PRO A 96 -5.54 0.58 6.74
C PRO A 96 -5.05 -0.87 6.55
N GLY A 97 -3.73 -1.07 6.51
CA GLY A 97 -3.12 -2.41 6.47
C GLY A 97 -3.40 -3.23 7.73
N LEU A 98 -3.34 -2.62 8.91
CA LEU A 98 -3.76 -3.28 10.16
C LEU A 98 -5.24 -3.69 10.12
N SER A 99 -6.10 -2.82 9.60
CA SER A 99 -7.53 -3.09 9.45
C SER A 99 -7.78 -4.24 8.46
N LEU A 100 -7.03 -4.28 7.36
CA LEU A 100 -7.07 -5.39 6.39
C LEU A 100 -6.68 -6.72 7.07
N LEU A 101 -5.59 -6.74 7.83
CA LEU A 101 -5.17 -7.96 8.54
C LEU A 101 -6.19 -8.40 9.59
N ALA A 102 -6.76 -7.46 10.34
CA ALA A 102 -7.84 -7.75 11.29
C ALA A 102 -9.08 -8.31 10.58
N GLU A 103 -9.39 -7.82 9.38
CA GLU A 103 -10.47 -8.33 8.55
C GLU A 103 -10.23 -9.78 8.10
N VAL A 104 -9.01 -10.12 7.67
CA VAL A 104 -8.64 -11.52 7.38
C VAL A 104 -8.87 -12.41 8.60
N ALA A 105 -8.39 -11.99 9.78
CA ALA A 105 -8.59 -12.75 11.01
C ALA A 105 -10.08 -12.85 11.41
N ARG A 106 -10.90 -11.86 11.08
CA ARG A 106 -12.36 -11.91 11.32
C ARG A 106 -13.04 -12.92 10.39
N VAL A 107 -12.66 -12.97 9.12
CA VAL A 107 -13.25 -13.88 8.12
C VAL A 107 -12.83 -15.33 8.38
N ARG A 108 -11.54 -15.54 8.67
CA ARG A 108 -10.94 -16.89 8.80
C ARG A 108 -10.88 -17.41 10.25
N GLY A 109 -11.06 -16.54 11.24
CA GLY A 109 -10.91 -16.87 12.66
C GLY A 109 -9.49 -16.62 13.19
N THR A 110 -9.28 -16.89 14.49
CA THR A 110 -7.99 -16.71 15.15
C THR A 110 -6.97 -17.77 14.73
N GLY A 111 -5.68 -17.45 14.87
CA GLY A 111 -4.57 -18.35 14.54
C GLY A 111 -4.25 -18.39 13.05
N VAL A 112 -4.45 -17.28 12.32
CA VAL A 112 -4.03 -17.16 10.92
C VAL A 112 -2.50 -17.20 10.84
N PRO A 113 -1.88 -18.16 10.14
CA PRO A 113 -0.44 -18.20 9.97
C PRO A 113 0.05 -16.91 9.31
N LEU A 114 1.00 -16.25 9.95
CA LEU A 114 1.56 -14.99 9.51
C LEU A 114 3.08 -15.04 9.54
N TRP A 115 3.71 -14.92 8.38
CA TRP A 115 5.14 -14.62 8.29
C TRP A 115 5.28 -13.11 8.12
N ALA A 116 5.84 -12.40 9.11
CA ALA A 116 5.87 -10.95 9.10
C ALA A 116 7.30 -10.40 9.26
N SER A 117 7.58 -9.32 8.54
CA SER A 117 8.75 -8.48 8.81
C SER A 117 8.60 -7.77 10.16
N ARG A 118 9.70 -7.18 10.67
CA ARG A 118 9.63 -6.31 11.86
C ARG A 118 8.70 -5.11 11.65
N ALA A 119 8.67 -4.56 10.44
CA ALA A 119 7.84 -3.41 10.09
C ALA A 119 6.34 -3.75 10.12
N ALA A 120 5.96 -4.96 9.74
CA ALA A 120 4.58 -5.45 9.89
C ALA A 120 4.26 -5.86 11.33
N LEU A 121 5.19 -6.52 12.02
CA LEU A 121 4.93 -7.11 13.33
C LEU A 121 4.82 -6.07 14.46
N ARG A 122 5.61 -4.99 14.40
CA ARG A 122 5.61 -3.98 15.46
C ARG A 122 4.25 -3.28 15.61
N PRO A 123 3.61 -2.76 14.55
CA PRO A 123 2.28 -2.16 14.64
C PRO A 123 1.19 -3.15 15.10
N LEU A 124 1.27 -4.42 14.68
CA LEU A 124 0.34 -5.47 15.14
C LEU A 124 0.40 -5.67 16.66
N ARG A 125 1.62 -5.77 17.21
CA ARG A 125 1.85 -5.90 18.66
C ARG A 125 1.39 -4.68 19.44
N LEU A 126 1.70 -3.48 18.95
CA LEU A 126 1.26 -2.24 19.59
C LEU A 126 -0.27 -2.12 19.64
N SER A 127 -0.95 -2.69 18.65
CA SER A 127 -2.41 -2.71 18.56
C SER A 127 -3.06 -3.92 19.24
N GLY A 128 -2.26 -4.85 19.79
CA GLY A 128 -2.73 -6.11 20.38
C GLY A 128 -3.43 -7.05 19.38
N LEU A 129 -3.19 -6.88 18.08
CA LEU A 129 -3.76 -7.70 17.02
C LEU A 129 -2.91 -8.93 16.71
N ASP A 130 -1.65 -8.96 17.14
CA ASP A 130 -0.73 -10.08 16.96
C ASP A 130 -1.29 -11.41 17.51
N ARG A 131 -2.07 -11.36 18.59
CA ARG A 131 -2.78 -12.53 19.17
C ARG A 131 -3.81 -13.19 18.26
N LEU A 132 -4.23 -12.51 17.20
CA LEU A 132 -5.15 -13.08 16.19
C LEU A 132 -4.40 -13.98 15.20
N PHE A 133 -3.08 -13.92 15.19
CA PHE A 133 -2.21 -14.60 14.24
C PHE A 133 -1.33 -15.64 14.92
N ASP A 134 -1.04 -16.70 14.20
CA ASP A 134 0.01 -17.64 14.53
C ASP A 134 1.30 -17.14 13.85
N VAL A 135 2.02 -16.26 14.54
CA VAL A 135 3.20 -15.59 13.99
C VAL A 135 4.36 -16.58 13.85
N ARG A 136 4.79 -16.79 12.61
CA ARG A 136 5.88 -17.70 12.27
C ARG A 136 7.21 -16.95 12.08
N PRO A 137 8.34 -17.56 12.47
CA PRO A 137 9.65 -16.95 12.27
C PRO A 137 9.96 -16.78 10.79
N VAL A 138 10.66 -15.69 10.47
CA VAL A 138 11.28 -15.45 9.17
C VAL A 138 12.57 -16.26 9.13
N GLY A 139 12.58 -17.33 8.34
CA GLY A 139 13.78 -18.11 8.02
C GLY A 139 14.64 -17.42 6.96
#